data_AF-A0A090KNU8-F1
#
_entry.id   AF-A0A090KNU8-F1
#
_cell.length_a   1.000
_cell.length_b   1.000
_cell.length_c   1.000
_cell.angle_alpha   90.00
_cell.angle_beta   90.00
_cell.angle_gamma   90.00
#
_symmetry.space_group_name_H-M   'P 1'
#
loop_
_entity.id
_entity.type
_entity.pdbx_description
1 polymer ?
#
loop_
_entity_poly.entity_id
_entity_poly.type
_entity_poly.pdbx_seq_one_letter_code
_entity_poly.pdbx_strand_id
1 'polypeptide(L)' 'MQEVNKLDPELSSKIMELPISYEERGKEIGKEIGRNEEKREIAKKMILEGLSPNLIVKVTGLSHEDIKALSKSINN' A
#
# COMPACT_ATOMS: atom_id res chain seq x y z
N MET A 1 -18.62 15.62 20.90
CA MET A 1 -19.05 16.60 19.87
C MET A 1 -19.70 17.84 20.46
N GLN A 2 -20.60 17.76 21.45
CA GLN A 2 -21.28 18.94 22.01
C GLN A 2 -20.33 19.99 22.65
N GLU A 3 -19.15 19.57 23.13
CA GLU A 3 -18.13 20.48 23.66
C GLU A 3 -17.30 21.16 22.55
N VAL A 4 -17.11 20.49 21.41
CA VAL A 4 -16.40 21.03 20.24
C VAL A 4 -17.18 22.19 19.62
N ASN A 5 -18.51 22.15 19.68
CA ASN A 5 -19.38 23.23 19.20
C ASN A 5 -19.35 24.50 20.07
N LYS A 6 -18.72 24.44 21.25
CA LYS A 6 -18.53 25.60 22.15
C LYS A 6 -17.18 26.29 21.92
N LEU A 7 -16.31 25.72 21.09
CA LEU A 7 -15.04 26.30 20.71
C LEU A 7 -15.25 27.38 19.65
N ASP A 8 -14.19 28.13 19.37
CA ASP A 8 -14.14 29.01 18.21
C ASP A 8 -14.60 28.25 16.93
N PRO A 9 -15.47 28.86 16.08
CA PRO A 9 -16.04 28.18 14.93
C PRO A 9 -15.01 27.58 13.97
N GLU A 10 -13.86 28.21 13.80
CA GLU A 10 -12.79 27.72 12.91
C GLU A 10 -12.16 26.45 13.50
N LEU A 11 -11.86 26.46 14.80
CA LEU A 11 -11.31 25.31 15.50
C LEU A 11 -12.31 24.15 15.55
N SER A 12 -13.60 24.45 15.74
CA SER A 12 -14.69 23.47 15.74
C SER A 12 -14.80 22.74 14.40
N SER A 13 -14.82 23.48 13.28
CA SER A 13 -14.83 22.91 11.92
C SER A 13 -13.64 22.00 11.69
N LYS A 14 -12.44 22.48 12.04
CA LYS A 14 -11.20 21.73 11.85
C LYS A 14 -11.20 20.41 12.63
N ILE A 15 -11.69 20.39 13.87
CA ILE A 15 -11.81 19.17 14.67
C ILE A 15 -12.84 18.20 14.05
N MET A 16 -13.94 18.71 13.53
CA MET A 16 -14.97 17.87 12.87
C MET A 16 -14.48 17.27 11.55
N GLU A 17 -13.51 17.89 10.88
CA GLU A 17 -12.90 17.38 9.64
C GLU A 17 -11.83 16.30 9.88
N LEU A 18 -11.22 16.26 11.07
CA LEU A 18 -10.16 15.30 11.39
C LEU A 18 -10.54 13.84 11.11
N PRO A 19 -11.71 13.32 11.56
CA PRO A 19 -12.09 11.94 11.28
C PRO A 19 -12.14 11.60 9.79
N ILE A 20 -12.67 12.53 8.97
CA ILE A 20 -12.76 12.38 7.52
C ILE A 20 -11.35 12.33 6.92
N SER A 21 -10.48 13.26 7.32
CA SER A 21 -9.08 13.29 6.86
C SER A 21 -8.32 12.00 7.20
N TYR A 22 -8.47 11.47 8.41
CA TYR A 22 -7.84 10.21 8.80
C TYR A 22 -8.41 9.00 8.04
N GLU A 23 -9.72 8.97 7.79
CA GLU A 23 -10.35 7.92 6.99
C GLU A 23 -9.84 7.91 5.55
N GLU A 24 -9.76 9.08 4.91
CA GLU A 24 -9.23 9.23 3.56
C GLU A 24 -7.77 8.79 3.47
N ARG A 25 -6.93 9.25 4.41
CA ARG A 25 -5.53 8.83 4.50
C ARG A 25 -5.40 7.33 4.70
N GLY A 26 -6.25 6.73 5.55
CA GLY A 26 -6.29 5.29 5.76
C GLY A 26 -6.63 4.52 4.48
N LYS A 27 -7.61 5.00 3.70
CA LYS A 27 -7.98 4.41 2.40
C LYS A 27 -6.83 4.50 1.39
N GLU A 28 -6.11 5.62 1.37
CA GLU A 28 -4.97 5.80 0.47
C GLU A 28 -3.82 4.86 0.82
N ILE A 29 -3.45 4.78 2.11
CA ILE A 29 -2.45 3.83 2.61
C ILE A 29 -2.85 2.39 2.29
N GLY A 30 -4.12 2.02 2.52
CA GLY A 30 -4.63 0.69 2.21
C GLY A 30 -4.52 0.34 0.71
N LYS A 31 -4.84 1.30 -0.18
CA LYS A 31 -4.67 1.12 -1.63
C LYS A 31 -3.21 0.92 -2.02
N GLU A 32 -2.29 1.67 -1.42
CA GLU A 32 -0.86 1.54 -1.70
C GLU A 32 -0.32 0.18 -1.23
N ILE A 33 -0.65 -0.23 0.00
CA ILE A 33 -0.28 -1.54 0.54
C ILE A 33 -0.82 -2.65 -0.36
N GLY A 34 -2.10 -2.62 -0.70
CA GLY A 34 -2.72 -3.65 -1.54
C GLY A 34 -2.08 -3.76 -2.92
N ARG A 35 -1.76 -2.62 -3.56
CA ARG A 35 -1.04 -2.61 -4.86
C ARG A 35 0.35 -3.25 -4.74
N ASN A 36 1.06 -3.00 -3.64
CA ASN A 36 2.40 -3.56 -3.42
C ASN A 36 2.34 -5.06 -3.11
N GLU A 37 1.36 -5.50 -2.32
CA GLU A 37 1.11 -6.92 -2.04
C GLU A 37 0.75 -7.68 -3.31
N GLU A 38 -0.16 -7.14 -4.13
CA GLU A 38 -0.55 -7.74 -5.40
C GLU A 38 0.64 -7.92 -6.35
N LYS A 39 1.48 -6.88 -6.51
CA LYS A 39 2.71 -6.97 -7.31
C LYS A 39 3.63 -8.10 -6.85
N ARG A 40 3.78 -8.28 -5.53
CA ARG A 40 4.60 -9.35 -4.95
C ARG A 40 3.99 -10.72 -5.21
N GLU A 41 2.67 -10.87 -5.09
CA GLU A 41 1.97 -12.13 -5.39
C GLU A 41 2.05 -12.51 -6.87
N ILE A 42 1.91 -11.53 -7.78
CA ILE A 42 2.14 -11.74 -9.22
C ILE A 42 3.58 -12.19 -9.46
N ALA A 43 4.56 -11.49 -8.88
CA ALA A 43 5.97 -11.85 -9.01
C ALA A 43 6.25 -13.28 -8.54
N LYS A 44 5.69 -13.70 -7.40
CA LYS A 44 5.83 -15.08 -6.88
C LYS A 44 5.30 -16.12 -7.87
N LYS A 45 4.10 -15.90 -8.42
CA LYS A 45 3.52 -16.80 -9.44
C LYS A 45 4.39 -16.88 -10.69
N MET A 46 4.88 -15.74 -11.17
CA MET A 46 5.78 -15.69 -12.32
C MET A 46 7.12 -16.42 -12.08
N ILE A 47 7.68 -16.34 -10.86
CA ILE A 47 8.88 -17.09 -10.48
C ILE A 47 8.60 -18.59 -10.51
N LEU A 48 7.48 -19.03 -9.95
CA LEU A 48 7.06 -20.44 -9.94
C LEU A 48 6.82 -20.99 -11.35
N GLU A 49 6.35 -20.14 -12.27
CA GLU A 49 6.22 -20.47 -13.71
C GLU A 49 7.57 -20.47 -14.47
N GLY A 50 8.68 -20.15 -13.80
CA GLY A 50 10.01 -20.17 -14.40
C GLY A 50 10.31 -18.99 -15.33
N LEU A 51 9.57 -17.87 -15.20
CA LEU A 51 9.78 -16.69 -16.02
C LEU A 51 11.09 -15.97 -15.64
N SER A 52 11.72 -15.33 -16.63
CA SER A 52 13.00 -14.64 -16.43
C SER A 52 12.87 -13.44 -15.46
N PRO A 53 13.88 -13.18 -14.60
CA PRO A 53 13.86 -12.03 -13.69
C PRO A 53 13.65 -10.68 -14.38
N ASN A 54 14.22 -10.49 -15.58
CA ASN A 54 14.06 -9.25 -16.35
C ASN A 54 12.61 -9.03 -16.79
N LEU A 55 11.91 -10.09 -17.20
CA LEU A 55 10.48 -10.00 -17.56
C LEU A 55 9.64 -9.68 -16.32
N ILE A 56 9.93 -10.31 -15.19
CA ILE A 56 9.20 -10.09 -13.94
C ILE A 56 9.35 -8.63 -13.49
N VAL A 57 10.56 -8.07 -13.51
CA VAL A 57 10.82 -6.65 -13.20
C VAL A 57 10.02 -5.74 -14.14
N LYS A 58 10.03 -6.02 -15.45
CA LYS A 58 9.28 -5.23 -16.43
C LYS A 58 7.76 -5.25 -16.20
N VAL A 59 7.19 -6.38 -15.80
CA VAL A 59 5.74 -6.55 -15.63
C VAL A 59 5.26 -6.00 -14.27
N THR A 60 6.00 -6.29 -13.21
CA THR A 60 5.58 -5.96 -11.82
C THR A 60 6.06 -4.58 -11.36
N GLY A 61 7.11 -4.05 -12.00
CA GLY A 61 7.80 -2.83 -11.58
C GLY A 61 8.59 -2.98 -10.28
N LEU A 62 8.77 -4.20 -9.77
CA LEU A 62 9.62 -4.49 -8.62
C LEU A 62 11.10 -4.46 -9.02
N SER A 63 11.98 -4.20 -8.06
CA SER A 63 13.43 -4.20 -8.32
C SER A 63 13.99 -5.62 -8.48
N HIS A 64 15.13 -5.77 -9.14
CA HIS A 64 15.84 -7.05 -9.20
C HIS A 64 16.16 -7.60 -7.79
N GLU A 65 16.40 -6.73 -6.81
CA GLU A 65 16.65 -7.10 -5.42
C GLU A 65 15.42 -7.72 -4.77
N ASP A 66 14.24 -7.11 -4.98
CA ASP A 66 12.96 -7.66 -4.51
C ASP A 66 12.68 -9.04 -5.12
N ILE A 67 12.90 -9.19 -6.43
CA ILE A 67 12.70 -10.48 -7.12
C ILE A 67 13.64 -11.55 -6.57
N LYS A 68 14.91 -11.19 -6.30
CA LYS A 68 15.89 -12.11 -5.72
C LYS A 68 15.53 -12.51 -4.30
N ALA A 69 15.04 -11.58 -3.49
CA ALA A 69 14.56 -11.86 -2.13
C ALA A 69 13.32 -12.78 -2.15
N LEU A 70 12.35 -12.50 -3.02
CA LEU A 70 11.16 -13.33 -3.21
C LEU A 70 11.53 -14.75 -3.67
N SER A 71 12.42 -14.88 -4.65
CA SER A 71 12.88 -16.19 -5.15
C SER A 71 13.53 -17.04 -4.04
N LYS A 72 14.33 -16.43 -3.15
CA LYS A 72 14.88 -17.13 -1.99
C LYS A 72 13.81 -17.60 -1.00
N SER A 73 12.78 -16.78 -0.77
CA SER A 73 11.70 -17.12 0.17
C SER A 73 10.79 -18.26 -0.31
N ILE A 74 10.71 -18.51 -1.62
CA ILE A 74 9.88 -19.57 -2.22
C ILE A 74 10.61 -20.92 -2.24
N ASN A 75 11.95 -20.90 -2.36
CA ASN A 75 12.78 -22.10 -2.53
C ASN A 75 13.35 -22.67 -1.21
N ASN A 76 12.96 -22.09 -0.06
CA ASN A 76 13.23 -22.60 1.29
C ASN A 76 11.98 -23.30 1.83
#